data_AF-A0A533V3M2-F1
#
_entry.id   AF-A0A533V3M2-F1
#
_cell.length_a   1.000
_cell.length_b   1.000
_cell.length_c   1.000
_cell.angle_alpha   90.00
_cell.angle_beta   90.00
_cell.angle_gamma   90.00
#
_symmetry.space_group_name_H-M   'P 1'
#
loop_
_entity.id
_entity.type
_entity.pdbx_description
1 polymer ?
#
loop_
_entity_poly.entity_id
_entity_poly.type
_entity_poly.pdbx_seq_one_letter_code
_entity_poly.pdbx_strand_id
1 'polypeptide(L)'
;MNIDELFSFYDDFGYLGILLISFIGSIVVFVPVPYFPVLITAAFNTNLNPTLISLSSAIGAVIAKLIIFYASYYGRNILSPKIKVKMVPLQRLLGRYGGIGAFVAAVSPIPDDIVYIPLGLAKYSPWKFAIATFLGKFIFNEILVLGAIYFGKPFVNNLMSNSTNI
;
A
#
# COMPACT_ATOMS: atom_id res chain seq x y z
N MET A 1 -10.28 9.49 14.29
CA MET A 1 -9.93 10.62 13.43
C MET A 1 -11.13 10.90 12.56
N ASN A 2 -11.75 12.06 12.70
CA ASN A 2 -12.91 12.45 11.89
C ASN A 2 -12.46 13.01 10.53
N ILE A 3 -13.40 13.15 9.59
CA ILE A 3 -13.11 13.65 8.24
C ILE A 3 -12.50 15.05 8.29
N ASP A 4 -13.04 15.93 9.14
CA ASP A 4 -12.55 17.30 9.30
C ASP A 4 -11.11 17.34 9.82
N GLU A 5 -10.79 16.49 10.81
CA GLU A 5 -9.43 16.34 11.32
C GLU A 5 -8.46 15.90 10.21
N LEU A 6 -8.93 15.04 9.29
CA LEU A 6 -8.18 14.59 8.12
C LEU A 6 -7.89 15.72 7.14
N PHE A 7 -8.88 16.56 6.85
CA PHE A 7 -8.68 17.73 6.00
C PHE A 7 -7.67 18.71 6.59
N SER A 8 -7.82 19.07 7.88
CA SER A 8 -6.85 19.94 8.56
C SER A 8 -5.44 19.32 8.59
N PHE A 9 -5.33 18.01 8.82
CA PHE A 9 -4.03 17.33 8.78
C PHE A 9 -3.38 17.39 7.39
N TYR A 10 -4.16 17.32 6.31
CA TYR A 10 -3.63 17.49 4.96
C TYR A 10 -3.27 18.92 4.62
N ASP A 11 -3.99 19.91 5.15
CA ASP A 11 -3.63 21.30 4.92
C ASP A 11 -2.33 21.67 5.64
N ASP A 12 -2.07 21.06 6.81
CA ASP A 12 -0.85 21.26 7.58
C ASP A 12 0.36 20.46 7.06
N PHE A 13 0.16 19.18 6.70
CA PHE A 13 1.25 18.24 6.38
C PHE A 13 1.31 17.84 4.89
N GLY A 14 0.27 18.13 4.10
CA GLY A 14 0.19 17.84 2.68
C GLY A 14 0.57 16.40 2.31
N TYR A 15 1.45 16.28 1.31
CA TYR A 15 1.96 15.00 0.81
C TYR A 15 2.75 14.20 1.86
N LEU A 16 3.42 14.88 2.80
CA LEU A 16 4.14 14.21 3.88
C LEU A 16 3.18 13.55 4.86
N GLY A 17 2.04 14.18 5.15
CA GLY A 17 0.97 13.59 5.95
C GLY A 17 0.43 12.30 5.32
N ILE A 18 0.19 12.33 4.01
CA ILE A 18 -0.27 11.15 3.25
C ILE A 18 0.75 10.02 3.31
N LEU A 19 2.03 10.34 3.13
CA LEU A 19 3.12 9.37 3.24
C LEU A 19 3.13 8.70 4.61
N LEU A 20 3.03 9.47 5.69
CA LEU A 20 3.07 8.96 7.06
C LEU A 20 1.86 8.08 7.38
N ILE A 21 0.64 8.50 7.00
CA ILE A 21 -0.55 7.70 7.24
C ILE A 21 -0.48 6.39 6.43
N SER A 22 -0.09 6.45 5.16
CA SER A 22 0.08 5.24 4.34
C SER A 22 1.16 4.30 4.88
N PHE A 23 2.25 4.85 5.43
CA PHE A 23 3.28 4.08 6.11
C PHE A 23 2.73 3.35 7.34
N ILE A 24 2.06 4.08 8.25
CA ILE A 24 1.47 3.50 9.47
C ILE A 24 0.40 2.46 9.11
N GLY A 25 -0.47 2.75 8.15
CA GLY A 25 -1.48 1.79 7.69
C GLY A 25 -0.88 0.53 7.07
N SER A 26 0.28 0.64 6.42
CA SER A 26 0.91 -0.48 5.72
C SER A 26 1.85 -1.32 6.59
N ILE A 27 2.29 -0.82 7.75
CA ILE A 27 3.25 -1.53 8.62
C ILE A 27 2.59 -2.59 9.50
N VAL A 28 1.26 -2.50 9.69
CA VAL A 28 0.51 -3.48 10.47
C VAL A 28 0.38 -4.77 9.66
N VAL A 29 1.03 -5.83 10.12
CA VAL A 29 1.06 -7.11 9.43
C VAL A 29 -0.27 -7.85 9.61
N PHE A 30 -0.79 -8.47 8.54
CA PHE A 30 -1.97 -9.35 8.56
C PHE A 30 -3.29 -8.70 8.98
N VAL A 31 -3.32 -7.39 9.24
CA VAL A 31 -4.55 -6.66 9.47
C VAL A 31 -4.82 -5.84 8.22
N PRO A 32 -5.90 -6.14 7.46
CA PRO A 32 -6.31 -5.28 6.38
C PRO A 32 -6.94 -4.02 6.98
N VAL A 33 -6.11 -3.07 7.44
CA VAL A 33 -6.58 -1.74 7.78
C VAL A 33 -6.84 -1.04 6.44
N PRO A 34 -8.10 -0.73 6.10
CA PRO A 34 -8.38 -0.07 4.83
C PRO A 34 -7.82 1.35 4.91
N TYR A 35 -6.66 1.58 4.29
CA TYR A 35 -6.07 2.92 4.16
C TYR A 35 -6.67 3.68 2.98
N PHE A 36 -7.52 3.05 2.18
CA PHE A 36 -8.17 3.65 1.01
C PHE A 36 -9.07 4.87 1.34
N PRO A 37 -9.85 4.90 2.45
CA PRO A 37 -10.64 6.09 2.81
C PRO A 37 -9.80 7.35 3.02
N VAL A 38 -8.58 7.19 3.54
CA VAL A 38 -7.62 8.28 3.74
C VAL A 38 -7.23 8.87 2.38
N LEU A 39 -6.87 8.03 1.41
CA LEU A 39 -6.53 8.47 0.05
C LEU A 39 -7.73 9.09 -0.68
N ILE A 40 -8.92 8.52 -0.53
CA ILE A 40 -10.15 9.05 -1.14
C ILE A 40 -10.43 10.46 -0.60
N THR A 41 -10.28 10.68 0.71
CA THR A 41 -10.46 12.00 1.33
C THR A 41 -9.40 12.98 0.84
N ALA A 42 -8.14 12.55 0.73
CA ALA A 42 -7.07 13.37 0.17
C ALA A 42 -7.35 13.76 -1.30
N ALA A 43 -7.91 12.85 -2.10
CA ALA A 43 -8.30 13.09 -3.48
C ALA A 43 -9.43 14.13 -3.61
N PHE A 44 -10.20 14.34 -2.53
CA PHE A 44 -11.26 15.35 -2.50
C PHE A 44 -10.75 16.76 -2.24
N ASN A 45 -9.59 16.90 -1.60
CA ASN A 45 -8.91 18.18 -1.42
C ASN A 45 -8.42 18.72 -2.77
N THR A 46 -8.88 19.91 -3.16
CA THR A 46 -8.54 20.54 -4.44
C THR A 46 -7.13 21.13 -4.48
N ASN A 47 -6.48 21.30 -3.32
CA ASN A 47 -5.15 21.87 -3.21
C ASN A 47 -4.04 20.84 -3.48
N LEU A 48 -4.39 19.55 -3.52
CA LEU A 48 -3.45 18.45 -3.72
C LEU A 48 -3.52 17.91 -5.14
N ASN A 49 -2.35 17.66 -5.74
CA ASN A 49 -2.26 17.02 -7.05
C ASN A 49 -2.55 15.51 -6.90
N PRO A 50 -3.52 14.95 -7.65
CA PRO A 50 -3.91 13.54 -7.57
C PRO A 50 -2.75 12.55 -7.72
N THR A 51 -1.87 12.76 -8.70
CA THR A 51 -0.74 11.86 -8.95
C THR A 51 0.30 11.94 -7.84
N LEU A 52 0.51 13.13 -7.24
CA LEU A 52 1.40 13.29 -6.09
C LEU A 52 0.85 12.65 -4.82
N ILE A 53 -0.48 12.61 -4.64
CA ILE A 53 -1.13 11.83 -3.56
C ILE A 53 -0.77 10.35 -3.71
N SER A 54 -1.00 9.78 -4.90
CA SER A 54 -0.72 8.37 -5.19
C SER A 54 0.76 8.03 -5.01
N LEU A 55 1.65 8.91 -5.48
CA LEU A 55 3.10 8.77 -5.36
C LEU A 55 3.53 8.77 -3.90
N SER A 56 3.11 9.77 -3.13
CA SER A 56 3.50 9.92 -1.72
C SER A 56 2.99 8.75 -0.87
N SER A 57 1.75 8.33 -1.13
CA SER A 57 1.17 7.14 -0.51
C SER A 57 1.92 5.86 -0.86
N ALA A 58 2.28 5.68 -2.14
CA ALA A 58 3.02 4.51 -2.59
C ALA A 58 4.42 4.44 -1.96
N ILE A 59 5.12 5.57 -1.85
CA ILE A 59 6.42 5.65 -1.16
C ILE A 59 6.27 5.24 0.31
N GLY A 60 5.32 5.84 1.04
CA GLY A 60 5.07 5.52 2.45
C GLY A 60 4.77 4.03 2.65
N ALA A 61 3.89 3.46 1.81
CA ALA A 61 3.55 2.05 1.85
C ALA A 61 4.79 1.15 1.58
N VAL A 62 5.59 1.47 0.56
CA VAL A 62 6.77 0.67 0.21
C VAL A 62 7.82 0.68 1.32
N ILE A 63 8.03 1.82 1.98
CA ILE A 63 8.94 1.90 3.13
C ILE A 63 8.48 0.93 4.24
N ALA A 64 7.20 0.93 4.57
CA ALA A 64 6.65 -0.01 5.56
C ALA A 64 6.82 -1.48 5.13
N LYS A 65 6.53 -1.79 3.86
CA LYS A 65 6.68 -3.15 3.33
C LYS A 65 8.13 -3.61 3.24
N LEU A 66 9.08 -2.69 3.03
CA LEU A 66 10.51 -2.99 3.13
C LEU A 66 10.91 -3.37 4.55
N ILE A 67 10.37 -2.72 5.58
CA ILE A 67 10.62 -3.10 6.97
C ILE A 67 10.13 -4.53 7.23
N ILE A 68 8.91 -4.87 6.84
CA ILE A 68 8.35 -6.23 6.98
C ILE A 68 9.17 -7.25 6.20
N PHE A 69 9.55 -6.91 4.96
CA PHE A 69 10.38 -7.75 4.11
C PHE A 69 11.73 -8.03 4.75
N TYR A 70 12.43 -7.00 5.25
CA TYR A 70 13.72 -7.17 5.91
C TYR A 70 13.61 -7.90 7.26
N ALA A 71 12.58 -7.61 8.05
CA ALA A 71 12.30 -8.35 9.28
C ALA A 71 12.18 -9.87 8.98
N SER A 72 11.45 -10.21 7.92
CA SER A 72 11.33 -11.60 7.44
C SER A 72 12.65 -12.14 6.87
N TYR A 73 13.39 -11.30 6.13
CA TYR A 73 14.67 -11.64 5.54
C TYR A 73 15.69 -12.05 6.59
N TYR A 74 15.84 -11.27 7.66
CA TYR A 74 16.74 -11.60 8.77
C TYR A 74 16.15 -12.66 9.70
N GLY A 75 14.82 -12.70 9.85
CA GLY A 75 14.10 -13.73 10.61
C GLY A 75 14.37 -15.16 10.15
N ARG A 76 14.71 -15.38 8.87
CA ARG A 76 15.17 -16.69 8.37
C ARG A 76 16.33 -17.28 9.18
N ASN A 77 17.19 -16.46 9.77
CA ASN A 77 18.35 -16.96 10.51
C ASN A 77 17.95 -17.78 11.73
N ILE A 78 16.80 -17.46 12.35
CA ILE A 78 16.22 -18.11 13.53
C ILE A 78 15.65 -19.50 13.18
N LEU A 79 15.34 -19.77 11.91
CA LEU A 79 14.76 -21.04 11.48
C LEU A 79 15.76 -22.21 11.60
N SER A 80 15.24 -23.39 11.95
CA SER A 80 16.04 -24.61 12.02
C SER A 80 16.58 -25.02 10.65
N PRO A 81 17.74 -25.73 10.59
CA PRO A 81 18.29 -26.22 9.32
C PRO A 81 17.30 -27.07 8.52
N LYS A 82 16.51 -27.91 9.20
CA LYS A 82 15.46 -28.75 8.58
C LYS A 82 14.44 -27.91 7.82
N ILE A 83 13.98 -26.79 8.40
CA ILE A 83 13.04 -25.87 7.75
C ILE A 83 13.72 -25.17 6.57
N LYS A 84 14.95 -24.68 6.75
CA LYS A 84 15.71 -23.99 5.69
C LYS A 84 15.87 -24.86 4.44
N VAL A 85 16.11 -26.17 4.59
CA VAL A 85 16.19 -27.13 3.47
C VAL A 85 14.83 -27.28 2.77
N LYS A 86 13.73 -27.40 3.52
CA LYS A 86 12.38 -27.48 2.95
C LYS A 86 11.97 -26.22 2.18
N MET A 87 12.61 -25.08 2.43
CA MET A 87 12.35 -23.83 1.69
C MET A 87 13.10 -23.72 0.36
N VAL A 88 13.98 -24.65 0.00
CA VAL A 88 14.75 -24.58 -1.27
C VAL A 88 13.85 -24.54 -2.51
N PRO A 89 12.77 -25.36 -2.63
CA PRO A 89 11.86 -25.26 -3.76
C PRO A 89 11.16 -23.91 -3.84
N LEU A 90 10.72 -23.38 -2.70
CA LEU A 90 10.10 -22.05 -2.61
C LEU A 90 11.08 -20.95 -3.03
N GLN A 91 12.35 -21.04 -2.63
CA GLN A 91 13.39 -20.09 -3.06
C GLN A 91 13.62 -20.11 -4.56
N ARG A 92 13.60 -21.28 -5.19
CA ARG A 92 13.71 -21.38 -6.66
C ARG A 92 12.50 -20.76 -7.36
N LEU A 93 11.30 -21.05 -6.87
CA LEU A 93 10.06 -20.51 -7.42
C LEU A 93 10.02 -18.97 -7.29
N LEU A 94 10.23 -18.48 -6.07
CA LEU A 94 10.22 -17.04 -5.77
C LEU A 94 11.43 -16.31 -6.37
N GLY A 95 12.56 -16.97 -6.57
CA GLY A 95 13.69 -16.40 -7.30
C GLY A 95 13.32 -16.01 -8.74
N ARG A 96 12.48 -16.81 -9.39
CA ARG A 96 12.01 -16.57 -10.76
C ARG A 96 10.78 -15.69 -10.84
N TYR A 97 9.79 -15.91 -9.98
CA TYR A 97 8.48 -15.25 -10.05
C TYR A 97 8.20 -14.25 -8.93
N GLY A 98 9.13 -14.05 -8.00
CA GLY A 98 8.89 -13.26 -6.80
C GLY A 98 8.56 -11.80 -7.07
N GLY A 99 9.15 -11.20 -8.11
CA GLY A 99 8.81 -9.84 -8.53
C GLY A 99 7.38 -9.74 -9.07
N ILE A 100 6.96 -10.70 -9.89
CA ILE A 100 5.58 -10.77 -10.41
C ILE A 100 4.60 -10.97 -9.26
N GLY A 101 4.89 -11.90 -8.34
CA GLY A 101 4.09 -12.13 -7.14
C GLY A 101 3.98 -10.88 -6.27
N ALA A 102 5.09 -10.16 -6.06
CA ALA A 102 5.10 -8.93 -5.28
C ALA A 102 4.25 -7.83 -5.92
N PHE A 103 4.37 -7.67 -7.25
CA PHE A 103 3.58 -6.71 -8.01
C PHE A 103 2.08 -7.04 -7.99
N VAL A 104 1.70 -8.30 -8.27
CA VAL A 104 0.30 -8.73 -8.25
C VAL A 104 -0.31 -8.54 -6.86
N ALA A 105 0.42 -8.90 -5.80
CA ALA A 105 0.00 -8.64 -4.42
C ALA A 105 -0.16 -7.14 -4.13
N ALA A 106 0.72 -6.29 -4.68
CA ALA A 106 0.63 -4.83 -4.50
C ALA A 106 -0.56 -4.19 -5.23
N VAL A 107 -0.95 -4.72 -6.40
CA VAL A 107 -2.07 -4.21 -7.21
C VAL A 107 -3.42 -4.78 -6.74
N SER A 108 -3.43 -5.74 -5.83
CA SER A 108 -4.64 -6.40 -5.38
C SER A 108 -5.07 -5.93 -3.99
N PRO A 109 -6.37 -5.99 -3.67
CA PRO A 109 -6.88 -5.64 -2.35
C PRO A 109 -6.64 -6.75 -1.31
N ILE A 110 -5.87 -7.79 -1.63
CA ILE A 110 -5.57 -8.88 -0.70
C ILE A 110 -4.48 -8.46 0.29
N PRO A 111 -4.38 -9.11 1.46
CA PRO A 111 -3.28 -8.89 2.40
C PRO A 111 -1.94 -9.27 1.77
N ASP A 112 -1.21 -8.26 1.32
CA ASP A 112 0.04 -8.40 0.57
C ASP A 112 1.20 -9.00 1.40
N ASP A 113 1.14 -8.88 2.73
CA ASP A 113 2.09 -9.49 3.68
C ASP A 113 2.17 -11.02 3.54
N ILE A 114 1.08 -11.67 3.11
CA ILE A 114 1.06 -13.12 2.84
C ILE A 114 2.06 -13.50 1.76
N VAL A 115 2.35 -12.59 0.82
CA VAL A 115 3.33 -12.80 -0.25
C VAL A 115 4.70 -12.26 0.15
N TYR A 116 4.76 -11.12 0.84
CA TYR A 116 6.02 -10.41 1.11
C TYR A 116 6.87 -11.10 2.17
N ILE A 117 6.25 -11.70 3.19
CA ILE A 117 6.96 -12.43 4.25
C ILE A 117 7.67 -13.68 3.67
N PRO A 118 7.01 -14.56 2.90
CA PRO A 118 7.69 -15.66 2.21
C PRO A 118 8.81 -15.20 1.28
N LEU A 119 8.66 -14.06 0.59
CA LEU A 119 9.71 -13.49 -0.26
C LEU A 119 10.94 -13.08 0.57
N GLY A 120 10.73 -12.41 1.71
CA GLY A 120 11.79 -12.07 2.65
C GLY A 120 12.50 -13.32 3.16
N LEU A 121 11.75 -14.30 3.68
CA LEU A 121 12.31 -15.57 4.14
C LEU A 121 13.03 -16.32 3.02
N ALA A 122 12.57 -16.25 1.78
CA ALA A 122 13.25 -16.84 0.63
C ALA A 122 14.53 -16.11 0.22
N LYS A 123 14.91 -15.03 0.91
CA LYS A 123 16.07 -14.19 0.60
C LYS A 123 15.97 -13.60 -0.81
N TYR A 124 14.77 -13.21 -1.24
CA TYR A 124 14.58 -12.54 -2.52
C TYR A 124 15.35 -11.22 -2.57
N SER A 125 15.61 -10.70 -3.78
CA SER A 125 16.35 -9.43 -3.94
C SER A 125 15.52 -8.25 -3.43
N PRO A 126 15.99 -7.48 -2.43
CA PRO A 126 15.24 -6.34 -1.88
C PRO A 126 14.94 -5.26 -2.93
N TRP A 127 15.86 -5.04 -3.88
CA TRP A 127 15.67 -4.04 -4.93
C TRP A 127 14.57 -4.43 -5.91
N LYS A 128 14.54 -5.70 -6.35
CA LYS A 128 13.48 -6.21 -7.22
C LYS A 128 12.12 -6.19 -6.53
N PHE A 129 12.11 -6.51 -5.23
CA PHE A 129 10.93 -6.39 -4.38
C PHE A 129 10.43 -4.94 -4.30
N ALA A 130 11.31 -3.99 -3.93
CA ALA A 130 10.96 -2.58 -3.79
C ALA A 130 10.34 -2.01 -5.07
N ILE A 131 10.95 -2.25 -6.23
CA ILE A 131 10.43 -1.77 -7.51
C ILE A 131 9.07 -2.39 -7.84
N ALA A 132 8.95 -3.72 -7.71
CA ALA A 132 7.70 -4.42 -8.01
C ALA A 132 6.55 -3.94 -7.10
N THR A 133 6.80 -3.83 -5.81
CA THR A 133 5.81 -3.35 -4.84
C THR A 133 5.49 -1.88 -5.06
N PHE A 134 6.48 -1.03 -5.36
CA PHE A 134 6.25 0.39 -5.65
C PHE A 134 5.37 0.58 -6.87
N LEU A 135 5.71 -0.05 -8.00
CA LEU A 135 4.91 0.06 -9.22
C LEU A 135 3.49 -0.42 -8.99
N GLY A 136 3.32 -1.54 -8.28
CA GLY A 136 1.99 -2.06 -8.01
C GLY A 136 1.16 -1.16 -7.09
N LYS A 137 1.74 -0.68 -5.98
CA LYS A 137 1.08 0.24 -5.06
C LYS A 137 0.75 1.57 -5.73
N PHE A 138 1.65 2.09 -6.57
CA PHE A 138 1.44 3.33 -7.29
C PHE A 138 0.26 3.22 -8.26
N ILE A 139 0.23 2.18 -9.10
CA ILE A 139 -0.87 1.93 -10.04
C ILE A 139 -2.20 1.78 -9.28
N PHE A 140 -2.20 0.98 -8.22
CA PHE A 140 -3.40 0.74 -7.43
C PHE A 140 -3.92 2.02 -6.75
N ASN A 141 -3.02 2.79 -6.15
CA ASN A 141 -3.38 4.07 -5.54
C ASN A 141 -3.89 5.08 -6.59
N GLU A 142 -3.28 5.12 -7.79
CA GLU A 142 -3.71 6.00 -8.87
C GLU A 142 -5.11 5.64 -9.36
N ILE A 143 -5.41 4.35 -9.53
CA ILE A 143 -6.77 3.88 -9.87
C ILE A 143 -7.77 4.31 -8.80
N LEU A 144 -7.43 4.19 -7.52
CA LEU A 144 -8.31 4.62 -6.43
C LEU A 144 -8.54 6.13 -6.41
N VAL A 145 -7.47 6.93 -6.53
CA VAL A 145 -7.54 8.39 -6.49
C VAL A 145 -8.33 8.93 -7.69
N LEU A 146 -8.02 8.47 -8.90
CA LEU A 146 -8.76 8.87 -10.09
C LEU A 146 -10.20 8.37 -10.05
N GLY A 147 -10.42 7.13 -9.58
CA GLY A 147 -11.76 6.58 -9.38
C GLY A 147 -12.60 7.43 -8.42
N ALA A 148 -12.00 7.89 -7.32
CA ALA A 148 -12.63 8.81 -6.37
C ALA A 148 -12.98 10.15 -7.03
N ILE A 149 -12.08 10.73 -7.83
CA ILE A 149 -12.33 12.03 -8.47
C ILE A 149 -13.42 11.95 -9.53
N TYR A 150 -13.36 10.96 -10.42
CA TYR A 150 -14.27 10.88 -11.58
C TYR A 150 -15.61 10.24 -11.26
N PHE A 151 -15.67 9.27 -10.35
CA PHE A 151 -16.91 8.57 -9.99
C PHE A 151 -17.40 8.95 -8.60
N GLY A 152 -16.48 9.08 -7.63
CA GLY A 152 -16.82 9.41 -6.24
C GLY A 152 -17.39 10.82 -6.05
N LYS A 153 -16.68 11.86 -6.51
CA LYS A 153 -17.14 13.26 -6.33
C LYS A 153 -18.52 13.51 -6.94
N PRO A 154 -18.81 13.12 -8.20
CA PRO A 154 -20.13 13.36 -8.78
C PRO A 154 -21.23 12.58 -8.07
N PHE A 155 -20.96 11.33 -7.65
CA PHE A 155 -21.92 10.52 -6.91
C PHE A 155 -22.31 11.17 -5.58
N VAL A 156 -21.32 11.61 -4.79
CA VAL A 156 -21.56 12.29 -3.51
C VAL A 156 -22.31 13.60 -3.71
N ASN A 157 -21.93 14.40 -4.72
CA ASN A 157 -22.63 15.65 -5.03
C ASN A 157 -24.09 15.44 -5.41
N ASN A 158 -24.40 14.40 -6.19
CA ASN A 158 -25.78 14.08 -6.58
C ASN A 158 -26.63 13.62 -5.37
N LEU A 159 -26.05 12.88 -4.42
CA LEU A 159 -26.74 12.50 -3.19
C LEU A 159 -27.05 13.72 -2.31
N MET A 160 -26.09 14.65 -2.20
CA MET A 160 -26.29 15.89 -1.45
C MET A 160 -27.33 16.80 -2.12
N SER A 161 -27.30 16.96 -3.44
CA SER A 161 -28.31 17.77 -4.14
C SER A 161 -29.72 17.20 -4.04
N ASN A 162 -29.86 15.87 -4.03
CA ASN A 162 -31.17 15.22 -3.92
C ASN A 162 -31.72 15.26 -2.48
N SER A 163 -30.86 15.29 -1.47
CA SER A 163 -31.28 15.41 -0.06
C SER A 163 -31.63 16.85 0.33
N THR A 164 -31.10 17.87 -0.35
CA THR A 164 -31.50 19.27 -0.16
C THR A 164 -32.80 19.66 -0.88
N ASN A 165 -33.31 18.82 -1.78
CA ASN A 165 -34.53 19.05 -2.56
C ASN A 165 -35.78 18.32 -1.99
N ILE A 166 -35.69 17.83 -0.75
CA ILE A 166 -36.80 17.24 0.04
C ILE A 166 -36.93 18.06 1.33
#